data_AF-A0A966PXR3-F1
#
_entry.id   AF-A0A966PXR3-F1
#
_cell.length_a   1.000
_cell.length_b   1.000
_cell.length_c   1.000
_cell.angle_alpha   90.00
_cell.angle_beta   90.00
_cell.angle_gamma   90.00
#
_symmetry.space_group_name_H-M   'P 1'
#
loop_
_entity.id
_entity.type
_entity.pdbx_description
1 polymer ?
#
loop_
_entity_poly.entity_id
_entity_poly.type
_entity_poly.pdbx_seq_one_letter_code
_entity_poly.pdbx_strand_id
1 'polypeptide(L)' 'MTNLGEFFKQTCNKPYTRHKYKLVYSNGQSVVFDSYEEVQMAWFDAPAEYLSHVDVIDRGGFK' A
#
# COMPACT_ATOMS: atom_id res chain seq x y z
N MET A 1 -28.82 -2.66 -31.83
CA MET A 1 -28.47 -3.30 -30.54
C MET A 1 -27.07 -2.83 -30.19
N THR A 2 -26.95 -1.98 -29.18
CA THR A 2 -25.73 -1.27 -28.82
C THR A 2 -24.71 -2.21 -28.17
N ASN A 3 -23.52 -2.26 -28.75
CA ASN A 3 -22.35 -2.93 -28.20
C ASN A 3 -21.86 -2.11 -26.99
N LEU A 4 -22.43 -2.34 -25.81
CA LEU A 4 -21.87 -1.83 -24.56
C LEU A 4 -20.67 -2.71 -24.22
N GLY A 5 -19.48 -2.13 -24.20
CA GLY A 5 -18.22 -2.85 -23.92
C GLY A 5 -18.22 -3.57 -22.56
N GLU A 6 -17.18 -4.37 -22.32
CA GLU A 6 -17.07 -5.15 -21.10
C GLU A 6 -17.04 -4.27 -19.84
N PHE A 7 -17.82 -4.65 -18.83
CA PHE A 7 -17.83 -3.98 -17.54
C PHE A 7 -16.75 -4.57 -16.62
N PHE A 8 -16.07 -3.69 -15.89
CA PHE A 8 -15.15 -4.10 -14.84
C PHE A 8 -15.86 -4.97 -13.80
N LYS A 9 -15.26 -6.12 -13.46
CA LYS A 9 -15.74 -7.01 -12.40
C LYS A 9 -14.68 -7.16 -11.32
N GLN A 10 -15.02 -6.72 -10.10
CA GLN A 10 -14.18 -6.91 -8.92
C GLN A 10 -14.06 -8.40 -8.57
N THR A 11 -12.84 -8.85 -8.25
CA THR A 11 -12.54 -10.26 -7.95
C THR A 11 -12.66 -10.61 -6.46
N CYS A 12 -12.68 -9.61 -5.58
CA CYS A 12 -12.76 -9.82 -4.13
C CYS A 12 -13.44 -8.65 -3.44
N ASN A 13 -14.52 -8.93 -2.69
CA ASN A 13 -15.25 -7.93 -1.90
C ASN A 13 -14.73 -7.78 -0.46
N LYS A 14 -13.75 -8.60 -0.05
CA LYS A 14 -13.15 -8.48 1.28
C LYS A 14 -12.29 -7.22 1.36
N PRO A 15 -12.27 -6.51 2.51
CA PRO A 15 -11.34 -5.43 2.76
C PRO A 15 -9.89 -5.87 2.50
N TYR A 16 -9.09 -5.00 1.89
CA TYR A 16 -7.71 -5.30 1.53
C TYR A 16 -6.78 -5.21 2.76
N THR A 17 -6.90 -6.17 3.69
CA THR A 17 -6.11 -6.25 4.93
C THR A 17 -4.95 -7.24 4.82
N ARG A 18 -4.32 -7.34 3.64
CA ARG A 18 -3.31 -8.38 3.36
C ARG A 18 -1.90 -7.98 3.76
N HIS A 19 -1.57 -6.69 3.69
CA HIS A 19 -0.21 -6.22 3.86
C HIS A 19 -0.12 -5.26 5.04
N LYS A 20 0.98 -5.35 5.78
CA LYS A 20 1.49 -4.18 6.50
C LYS A 20 2.50 -3.48 5.62
N TYR A 21 2.69 -2.20 5.85
CA TYR A 21 3.64 -1.42 5.09
C TYR A 21 4.60 -0.76 6.06
N LYS A 22 5.88 -0.75 5.77
CA LYS A 22 6.89 -0.10 6.59
C LYS A 22 7.54 1.02 5.80
N LEU A 23 7.30 2.25 6.22
CA LEU A 23 7.98 3.42 5.70
C LEU A 23 9.36 3.52 6.34
N VAL A 24 10.42 3.58 5.52
CA VAL A 24 11.80 3.71 5.97
C VAL A 24 12.33 5.10 5.59
N TYR A 25 12.85 5.81 6.59
CA TYR A 25 13.47 7.12 6.42
C TYR A 25 14.96 6.99 6.12
N SER A 26 15.56 8.02 5.52
CA SER A 26 16.98 8.06 5.13
C SER A 26 17.95 7.96 6.32
N ASN A 27 17.48 8.29 7.53
CA ASN A 27 18.23 8.13 8.78
C ASN A 27 18.12 6.72 9.41
N GLY A 28 17.43 5.78 8.75
CA GLY A 28 17.22 4.41 9.24
C GLY A 28 16.04 4.24 10.20
N GLN A 29 15.33 5.31 10.56
CA GLN A 29 14.06 5.20 11.30
C GLN A 29 12.98 4.59 10.41
N SER A 30 11.96 3.98 11.04
CA SER A 30 10.84 3.45 10.29
C SER A 30 9.55 3.40 11.09
N VAL A 31 8.42 3.45 10.37
CA VAL A 31 7.07 3.37 10.92
C VAL A 31 6.29 2.33 10.14
N VAL A 32 5.49 1.52 10.84
CA VAL A 32 4.66 0.46 10.24
C VAL A 32 3.20 0.90 10.24
N PHE A 33 2.54 0.73 9.09
CA PHE A 33 1.16 1.09 8.82
C PHE A 33 0.35 -0.15 8.42
N ASP A 34 -0.95 -0.11 8.69
CA ASP A 34 -1.86 -1.21 8.37
C ASP A 34 -2.57 -1.05 7.03
N SER A 35 -2.52 0.15 6.43
CA SER A 35 -3.09 0.46 5.12
C SER A 35 -2.08 1.16 4.22
N TYR A 36 -2.28 1.07 2.91
CA TYR A 36 -1.43 1.77 1.94
C TYR A 36 -1.71 3.27 1.94
N GLU A 37 -2.96 3.65 2.18
CA GLU A 37 -3.42 5.03 2.25
C GLU A 37 -2.69 5.81 3.35
N GLU A 38 -2.48 5.21 4.53
CA GLU A 38 -1.71 5.82 5.61
C GLU A 38 -0.25 6.08 5.23
N VAL A 39 0.39 5.12 4.55
CA VAL A 39 1.76 5.30 4.05
C VAL A 39 1.82 6.41 3.02
N GLN A 40 0.84 6.45 2.11
CA GLN A 40 0.79 7.43 1.05
C GLN A 40 0.68 8.84 1.62
N MET A 41 -0.18 9.05 2.63
CA MET A 41 -0.26 10.33 3.34
C MET A 41 1.08 10.68 4.00
N ALA A 42 1.68 9.76 4.75
CA ALA A 42 2.97 9.98 5.41
C ALA A 42 4.11 10.28 4.42
N TRP A 43 4.08 9.66 3.23
CA TRP A 43 5.06 9.88 2.18
C TRP A 43 4.95 11.29 1.58
N PHE A 44 3.73 11.80 1.36
CA PHE A 44 3.54 13.13 0.79
C PHE A 44 3.70 14.26 1.80
N ASP A 45 3.43 14.01 3.09
CA ASP A 45 3.64 15.00 4.15
C ASP A 45 5.13 15.17 4.51
N ALA A 46 5.95 14.14 4.30
CA ALA A 46 7.36 14.17 4.64
C ALA A 46 8.21 14.81 3.52
N PRO A 47 9.23 15.63 3.85
CA PRO A 47 10.22 16.08 2.88
C PRO A 47 10.93 14.90 2.19
N ALA A 48 11.06 14.98 0.86
CA ALA A 48 11.61 13.89 0.04
C ALA A 48 13.02 13.46 0.46
N GLU A 49 13.84 14.38 0.96
CA GLU A 49 15.21 14.11 1.44
C GLU A 49 15.27 13.18 2.66
N TYR A 50 14.17 13.08 3.41
CA TYR A 50 14.05 12.21 4.58
C TYR A 50 13.51 10.83 4.24
N LEU A 51 13.00 10.62 3.02
CA LEU A 51 12.38 9.36 2.62
C LEU A 51 13.39 8.45 1.93
N SER A 52 13.30 7.14 2.19
CA SER A 52 14.13 6.15 1.51
C SER A 52 13.28 5.20 0.65
N HIS A 53 12.39 4.43 1.27
CA HIS A 53 11.56 3.43 0.58
C HIS A 53 10.41 2.94 1.48
N VAL A 54 9.51 2.15 0.90
CA VAL A 54 8.43 1.46 1.61
C VAL A 54 8.60 -0.05 1.41
N ASP A 55 8.71 -0.80 2.50
CA ASP A 55 8.65 -2.26 2.47
C ASP A 55 7.20 -2.75 2.59
N VAL A 56 6.83 -3.73 1.77
CA VAL A 56 5.54 -4.43 1.88
C VAL A 56 5.77 -5.70 2.68
N ILE A 57 5.16 -5.78 3.87
CA ILE A 57 5.28 -6.90 4.79
C ILE A 57 4.04 -7.78 4.65
N ASP A 58 4.22 -8.96 4.08
CA ASP A 58 3.18 -9.99 4.01
C ASP A 58 3.00 -10.68 5.37
N ARG A 59 1.76 -10.96 5.77
CA ARG A 59 1.43 -11.53 7.10
C ARG A 59 1.50 -13.06 7.17
N GLY A 60 2.05 -13.73 6.16
CA GLY A 60 2.23 -15.17 6.16
C GLY A 60 1.88 -15.76 4.80
N GLY A 61 2.92 -16.29 4.15
CA GLY A 61 2.89 -16.72 2.75
C GLY A 61 1.99 -17.91 2.45
N PHE A 62 1.76 -18.09 1.15
CA PHE A 62 1.36 -19.36 0.57
C PHE A 62 2.16 -20.51 1.21
N LYS A 63 1.46 -21.42 1.88
CA LYS A 63 1.98 -22.76 2.19
C LYS A 63 1.88 -23.64 0.95
#